data_AF-A0A6N2RLR4-F1
#
_entry.id   AF-A0A6N2RLR4-F1
#
_cell.length_a   1.000
_cell.length_b   1.000
_cell.length_c   1.000
_cell.angle_alpha   90.00
_cell.angle_beta   90.00
_cell.angle_gamma   90.00
#
_symmetry.space_group_name_H-M   'P 1'
#
loop_
_entity.id
_entity.type
_entity.pdbx_description
1 polymer ?
#
loop_
_entity_poly.entity_id
_entity_poly.type
_entity_poly.pdbx_seq_one_letter_code
_entity_poly.pdbx_strand_id
1 'polypeptide(L)'
;MVDRFPVVLRGYDKEKVDAAFDATQESVKRAQQTLASMREQIAADDDRILQLQAQLQEEKNKKPEGNSFASLGANAQQMLASAEQTSTELLERAKQDASSIRTTAQAQAETLINNAKLDAQHIVDDANAKAASILTNANNQAESVTTSANEDAAQLRSETAKTITEQRQTVELELSNAREEHTKKMASERSTQEREIADMKAEATQQVAAMRKSANEEITKFKSDSNDQIEAALAEANKKLADVREQVSKMMTEAQRKASEIIDAAKTKGQEITDEAEVKRTSTMSQVNAEVEQIRHDIAAQQDEATKKVNELLQHLEERRVAAKREADELVGQAKNTRDQADSYAASKREEADIQAAAIVHKAGEEADAQIEERRAAAQSELDGLSKRIADLQERESVITQRVSELRSMFSQAFSGFAFGGNAAASGQDQEAAAVASLPVVAPVPEVKPVHNEADDQPGELSGNESAADDHNETDAAPADSAAQNEQSESSEPSEHQTQGEPEAPTQENPAVSEQNGE
;
A
#
# COMPACT_ATOMS: atom_id res chain seq x y z
N MET A 1 -43.14 -26.01 -34.69
CA MET A 1 -43.28 -25.99 -36.17
C MET A 1 -42.20 -25.13 -36.82
N VAL A 2 -40.98 -25.10 -36.27
CA VAL A 2 -39.91 -24.16 -36.68
C VAL A 2 -38.71 -24.89 -37.31
N ASP A 3 -38.51 -26.18 -37.00
CA ASP A 3 -37.29 -26.94 -37.36
C ASP A 3 -37.25 -27.48 -38.80
N ARG A 4 -38.15 -27.05 -39.69
CA ARG A 4 -38.20 -27.60 -41.07
C ARG A 4 -37.30 -26.88 -42.07
N PHE A 5 -36.88 -25.66 -41.77
CA PHE A 5 -36.07 -24.82 -42.66
C PHE A 5 -34.95 -24.13 -41.87
N PRO A 6 -33.73 -24.71 -41.82
CA PRO A 6 -32.61 -24.06 -41.14
C PRO A 6 -32.23 -22.74 -41.85
N VAL A 7 -31.84 -21.75 -41.06
CA VAL A 7 -31.41 -20.43 -41.52
C VAL A 7 -29.88 -20.36 -41.51
N VAL A 8 -29.29 -20.17 -42.69
CA VAL A 8 -27.87 -19.86 -42.88
C VAL A 8 -27.67 -18.33 -42.96
N LEU A 9 -26.41 -17.86 -42.93
CA LEU A 9 -26.05 -16.42 -42.84
C LEU A 9 -26.65 -15.48 -43.92
N ARG A 10 -27.34 -16.01 -44.94
CA ARG A 10 -28.06 -15.24 -45.98
C ARG A 10 -29.49 -15.75 -46.27
N GLY A 11 -30.16 -16.34 -45.28
CA GLY A 11 -31.56 -16.76 -45.37
C GLY A 11 -31.77 -18.27 -45.19
N TYR A 12 -32.91 -18.79 -45.65
CA TYR A 12 -33.23 -20.22 -45.55
C TYR A 12 -32.36 -21.07 -46.47
N ASP A 13 -32.03 -22.29 -46.03
CA ASP A 13 -31.39 -23.31 -46.86
C ASP A 13 -32.31 -23.72 -48.03
N LYS A 14 -31.91 -23.31 -49.25
CA LYS A 14 -32.68 -23.54 -50.47
C LYS A 14 -32.90 -25.02 -50.76
N GLU A 15 -31.91 -25.88 -50.52
CA GLU A 15 -32.02 -27.32 -50.82
C GLU A 15 -33.04 -27.99 -49.90
N LYS A 16 -33.13 -27.55 -48.63
CA LYS A 16 -34.16 -28.02 -47.68
C LYS A 16 -35.55 -27.49 -48.03
N VAL A 17 -35.64 -26.28 -48.56
CA VAL A 17 -36.90 -25.70 -49.04
C VAL A 17 -37.41 -26.45 -50.28
N ASP A 18 -36.57 -26.64 -51.29
CA ASP A 18 -36.91 -27.35 -52.53
C ASP A 18 -37.33 -28.82 -52.22
N ALA A 19 -36.59 -29.53 -51.38
CA ALA A 19 -36.94 -30.89 -50.95
C ALA A 19 -38.28 -30.98 -50.17
N ALA A 20 -38.66 -29.94 -49.42
CA ALA A 20 -39.96 -29.88 -48.76
C ALA A 20 -41.11 -29.58 -49.76
N PHE A 21 -40.85 -28.77 -50.78
CA PHE A 21 -41.80 -28.57 -51.88
C PHE A 21 -42.05 -29.87 -52.64
N ASP A 22 -41.01 -30.61 -53.01
CA ASP A 22 -41.15 -31.92 -53.67
C ASP A 22 -41.96 -32.90 -52.82
N ALA A 23 -41.63 -33.03 -51.52
CA ALA A 23 -42.36 -33.89 -50.59
C ALA A 23 -43.84 -33.51 -50.44
N THR A 24 -44.18 -32.21 -50.48
CA THR A 24 -45.60 -31.78 -50.46
C THR A 24 -46.29 -31.97 -51.81
N GLN A 25 -45.59 -31.81 -52.94
CA GLN A 25 -46.16 -32.08 -54.25
C GLN A 25 -46.45 -33.58 -54.44
N GLU A 26 -45.59 -34.46 -53.94
CA GLU A 26 -45.88 -35.89 -53.88
C GLU A 26 -47.07 -36.22 -52.97
N SER A 27 -47.20 -35.57 -51.80
CA SER A 27 -48.31 -35.85 -50.89
C SER A 27 -49.66 -35.44 -51.50
N VAL A 28 -49.71 -34.31 -52.21
CA VAL A 28 -50.88 -33.89 -53.00
C VAL A 28 -51.19 -34.90 -54.11
N LYS A 29 -50.17 -35.40 -54.82
CA LYS A 29 -50.35 -36.43 -55.86
C LYS A 29 -50.92 -37.74 -55.30
N ARG A 30 -50.41 -38.21 -54.15
CA ARG A 30 -50.95 -39.39 -53.45
C ARG A 30 -52.39 -39.16 -52.99
N ALA A 31 -52.72 -37.98 -52.46
CA ALA A 31 -54.08 -37.63 -52.04
C ALA A 31 -55.08 -37.54 -53.23
N GLN A 32 -54.62 -37.10 -54.40
CA GLN A 32 -55.42 -37.13 -55.63
C GLN A 32 -55.66 -38.57 -56.12
N GLN A 33 -54.68 -39.47 -56.00
CA GLN A 33 -54.82 -40.88 -56.36
C GLN A 33 -55.80 -41.61 -55.43
N THR A 34 -55.76 -41.37 -54.11
CA THR A 34 -56.73 -41.96 -53.18
C THR A 34 -58.15 -41.44 -53.43
N LEU A 35 -58.31 -40.14 -53.73
CA LEU A 35 -59.60 -39.56 -54.13
C LEU A 35 -60.15 -40.16 -55.43
N ALA A 36 -59.30 -40.48 -56.40
CA ALA A 36 -59.73 -41.16 -57.63
C ALA A 36 -60.22 -42.59 -57.33
N SER A 37 -59.46 -43.36 -56.54
CA SER A 37 -59.83 -44.72 -56.16
C SER A 37 -61.13 -44.78 -55.32
N MET A 38 -61.33 -43.84 -54.39
CA MET A 38 -62.58 -43.75 -53.63
C MET A 38 -63.80 -43.42 -54.51
N ARG A 39 -63.63 -42.59 -55.55
CA ARG A 39 -64.72 -42.29 -56.50
C ARG A 39 -65.09 -43.52 -57.35
N GLU A 40 -64.09 -44.33 -57.73
CA GLU A 40 -64.32 -45.58 -58.46
C GLU A 40 -65.03 -46.63 -57.59
N GLN A 41 -64.68 -46.72 -56.30
CA GLN A 41 -65.41 -47.56 -55.34
C GLN A 41 -66.87 -47.11 -55.16
N ILE A 42 -67.11 -45.82 -54.96
CA ILE A 42 -68.48 -45.28 -54.82
C ILE A 42 -69.33 -45.59 -56.06
N ALA A 43 -68.78 -45.44 -57.28
CA ALA A 43 -69.49 -45.78 -58.50
C ALA A 43 -69.84 -47.28 -58.60
N ALA A 44 -68.93 -48.17 -58.17
CA ALA A 44 -69.17 -49.61 -58.14
C ALA A 44 -70.20 -50.02 -57.07
N ASP A 45 -70.23 -49.31 -55.92
CA ASP A 45 -71.22 -49.52 -54.88
C ASP A 45 -72.61 -48.98 -55.29
N ASP A 46 -72.69 -47.85 -55.99
CA ASP A 46 -73.94 -47.31 -56.54
C ASP A 46 -74.56 -48.27 -57.58
N ASP A 47 -73.76 -48.84 -58.50
CA ASP A 47 -74.19 -49.88 -59.43
C ASP A 47 -74.72 -51.13 -58.69
N ARG A 48 -74.08 -51.50 -57.59
CA ARG A 48 -74.51 -52.63 -56.74
C ARG A 48 -75.82 -52.34 -56.00
N ILE A 49 -76.01 -51.11 -55.53
CA ILE A 49 -77.27 -50.65 -54.93
C ILE A 49 -78.41 -50.69 -55.96
N LEU A 50 -78.17 -50.26 -57.21
CA LEU A 50 -79.14 -50.36 -58.30
C LEU A 50 -79.54 -51.82 -58.59
N GLN A 51 -78.57 -52.74 -58.62
CA GLN A 51 -78.85 -54.17 -58.79
C GLN A 51 -79.68 -54.74 -57.62
N LEU A 52 -79.34 -54.39 -56.38
CA LEU A 52 -80.08 -54.82 -55.19
C LEU A 52 -81.50 -54.23 -55.15
N GLN A 53 -81.69 -52.98 -55.60
CA GLN A 53 -83.02 -52.38 -55.75
C GLN A 53 -83.85 -53.09 -56.82
N ALA A 54 -83.25 -53.47 -57.96
CA ALA A 54 -83.92 -54.26 -58.98
C ALA A 54 -84.36 -55.65 -58.45
N GLN A 55 -83.49 -56.34 -57.71
CA GLN A 55 -83.81 -57.61 -57.05
C GLN A 55 -84.93 -57.46 -56.00
N LEU A 56 -84.90 -56.40 -55.19
CA LEU A 56 -85.98 -56.11 -54.23
C LEU A 56 -87.30 -55.76 -54.94
N GLN A 57 -87.27 -55.10 -56.09
CA GLN A 57 -88.46 -54.83 -56.90
C GLN A 57 -89.04 -56.13 -57.48
N GLU A 58 -88.19 -57.08 -57.89
CA GLU A 58 -88.58 -58.39 -58.39
C GLU A 58 -89.14 -59.30 -57.28
N GLU A 59 -88.50 -59.36 -56.12
CA GLU A 59 -89.02 -60.04 -54.92
C GLU A 59 -90.36 -59.44 -54.47
N LYS A 60 -90.49 -58.10 -54.47
CA LYS A 60 -91.74 -57.40 -54.13
C LYS A 60 -92.88 -57.64 -55.14
N ASN A 61 -92.55 -58.02 -56.38
CA ASN A 61 -93.53 -58.41 -57.39
C ASN A 61 -93.98 -59.88 -57.25
N LYS A 62 -93.31 -60.71 -56.43
CA LYS A 62 -93.83 -62.03 -56.02
C LYS A 62 -94.91 -61.83 -54.95
N LYS A 63 -96.13 -62.29 -55.23
CA LYS A 63 -97.22 -62.25 -54.24
C LYS A 63 -96.92 -63.16 -53.05
N PRO A 64 -97.25 -62.76 -51.81
CA PRO A 64 -97.13 -63.64 -50.65
C PRO A 64 -98.26 -64.67 -50.65
N GLU A 65 -97.93 -65.96 -50.78
CA GLU A 65 -98.87 -67.04 -50.47
C GLU A 65 -98.91 -67.28 -48.95
N GLY A 66 -100.11 -67.26 -48.37
CA GLY A 66 -100.30 -67.35 -46.92
C GLY A 66 -100.28 -68.79 -46.41
N ASN A 67 -99.61 -69.04 -45.27
CA ASN A 67 -99.43 -70.39 -44.72
C ASN A 67 -99.82 -70.57 -43.24
N SER A 68 -100.22 -71.81 -42.94
CA SER A 68 -100.92 -72.34 -41.76
C SER A 68 -100.21 -72.18 -40.40
N PHE A 69 -100.99 -72.13 -39.30
CA PHE A 69 -100.54 -72.15 -37.90
C PHE A 69 -99.58 -73.30 -37.52
N ALA A 70 -99.63 -74.45 -38.20
CA ALA A 70 -98.66 -75.53 -37.98
C ALA A 70 -97.23 -75.13 -38.41
N SER A 71 -97.12 -74.32 -39.48
CA SER A 71 -95.85 -73.70 -39.86
C SER A 71 -95.39 -72.66 -38.84
N LEU A 72 -96.31 -72.03 -38.09
CA LEU A 72 -95.97 -71.02 -37.08
C LEU A 72 -95.22 -71.63 -35.88
N GLY A 73 -95.54 -72.86 -35.48
CA GLY A 73 -94.80 -73.59 -34.43
C GLY A 73 -93.41 -74.06 -34.88
N ALA A 74 -93.31 -74.60 -36.10
CA ALA A 74 -92.02 -74.96 -36.71
C ALA A 74 -91.13 -73.73 -36.97
N ASN A 75 -91.72 -72.63 -37.44
CA ASN A 75 -91.06 -71.35 -37.64
C ASN A 75 -90.65 -70.74 -36.28
N ALA A 76 -91.45 -70.84 -35.23
CA ALA A 76 -91.04 -70.40 -33.89
C ALA A 76 -89.84 -71.20 -33.35
N GLN A 77 -89.79 -72.52 -33.53
CA GLN A 77 -88.62 -73.33 -33.17
C GLN A 77 -87.40 -73.01 -34.04
N GLN A 78 -87.59 -72.81 -35.35
CA GLN A 78 -86.53 -72.38 -36.27
C GLN A 78 -86.02 -70.98 -35.93
N MET A 79 -86.91 -70.06 -35.54
CA MET A 79 -86.57 -68.70 -35.12
C MET A 79 -85.83 -68.71 -33.79
N LEU A 80 -86.21 -69.56 -32.83
CA LEU A 80 -85.53 -69.71 -31.56
C LEU A 80 -84.14 -70.36 -31.72
N ALA A 81 -84.03 -71.42 -32.54
CA ALA A 81 -82.73 -72.00 -32.91
C ALA A 81 -81.84 -71.01 -33.67
N SER A 82 -82.40 -70.22 -34.58
CA SER A 82 -81.66 -69.15 -35.28
C SER A 82 -81.27 -68.01 -34.34
N ALA A 83 -82.09 -67.68 -33.34
CA ALA A 83 -81.79 -66.67 -32.33
C ALA A 83 -80.69 -67.15 -31.37
N GLU A 84 -80.68 -68.42 -30.98
CA GLU A 84 -79.60 -69.04 -30.21
C GLU A 84 -78.29 -69.08 -31.02
N GLN A 85 -78.35 -69.47 -32.30
CA GLN A 85 -77.20 -69.42 -33.21
C GLN A 85 -76.68 -67.99 -33.38
N THR A 86 -77.57 -67.02 -33.61
CA THR A 86 -77.19 -65.60 -33.76
C THR A 86 -76.63 -65.03 -32.46
N SER A 87 -77.17 -65.42 -31.29
CA SER A 87 -76.71 -64.95 -29.98
C SER A 87 -75.36 -65.55 -29.60
N THR A 88 -75.11 -66.82 -29.94
CA THR A 88 -73.81 -67.46 -29.71
C THR A 88 -72.74 -66.91 -30.66
N GLU A 89 -73.06 -66.69 -31.93
CA GLU A 89 -72.19 -66.00 -32.89
C GLU A 89 -71.88 -64.55 -32.45
N LEU A 90 -72.89 -63.80 -31.99
CA LEU A 90 -72.71 -62.44 -31.47
C LEU A 90 -71.85 -62.41 -30.20
N LEU A 91 -72.03 -63.37 -29.27
CA LEU A 91 -71.20 -63.49 -28.07
C LEU A 91 -69.75 -63.85 -28.42
N GLU A 92 -69.52 -64.76 -29.36
CA GLU A 92 -68.16 -65.15 -29.75
C GLU A 92 -67.46 -64.01 -30.50
N ARG A 93 -68.19 -63.30 -31.37
CA ARG A 93 -67.71 -62.06 -31.99
C ARG A 93 -67.38 -60.98 -30.96
N ALA A 94 -68.24 -60.76 -29.97
CA ALA A 94 -67.99 -59.79 -28.90
C ALA A 94 -66.75 -60.15 -28.06
N LYS A 95 -66.50 -61.44 -27.79
CA LYS A 95 -65.26 -61.90 -27.14
C LYS A 95 -64.03 -61.68 -28.03
N GLN A 96 -64.14 -61.99 -29.33
CA GLN A 96 -63.06 -61.79 -30.29
C GLN A 96 -62.70 -60.30 -30.43
N ASP A 97 -63.71 -59.44 -30.55
CA ASP A 97 -63.57 -57.98 -30.61
C ASP A 97 -62.97 -57.43 -29.31
N ALA A 98 -63.45 -57.87 -28.13
CA ALA A 98 -62.88 -57.48 -26.84
C ALA A 98 -61.41 -57.93 -26.68
N SER A 99 -61.07 -59.13 -27.14
CA SER A 99 -59.68 -59.62 -27.16
C SER A 99 -58.82 -58.79 -28.10
N SER A 100 -59.31 -58.48 -29.31
CA SER A 100 -58.61 -57.65 -30.30
C SER A 100 -58.35 -56.23 -29.78
N ILE A 101 -59.36 -55.61 -29.16
CA ILE A 101 -59.24 -54.29 -28.51
C ILE A 101 -58.21 -54.35 -27.38
N ARG A 102 -58.24 -55.38 -26.53
CA ARG A 102 -57.27 -55.54 -25.43
C ARG A 102 -55.84 -55.69 -25.96
N THR A 103 -55.61 -56.53 -26.98
CA THR A 103 -54.29 -56.70 -27.61
C THR A 103 -53.81 -55.41 -28.25
N THR A 104 -54.69 -54.68 -28.93
CA THR A 104 -54.35 -53.39 -29.57
C THR A 104 -54.01 -52.32 -28.53
N ALA A 105 -54.82 -52.20 -27.47
CA ALA A 105 -54.58 -51.26 -26.38
C ALA A 105 -53.28 -51.58 -25.62
N GLN A 106 -52.96 -52.85 -25.41
CA GLN A 106 -51.68 -53.27 -24.82
C GLN A 106 -50.50 -52.89 -25.71
N ALA A 107 -50.55 -53.17 -27.01
CA ALA A 107 -49.49 -52.81 -27.96
C ALA A 107 -49.28 -51.28 -28.05
N GLN A 108 -50.37 -50.50 -27.98
CA GLN A 108 -50.32 -49.04 -27.92
C GLN A 108 -49.69 -48.53 -26.61
N ALA A 109 -50.06 -49.12 -25.46
CA ALA A 109 -49.48 -48.78 -24.17
C ALA A 109 -47.98 -49.12 -24.10
N GLU A 110 -47.58 -50.29 -24.59
CA GLU A 110 -46.16 -50.69 -24.69
C GLU A 110 -45.37 -49.74 -25.61
N THR A 111 -45.95 -49.34 -26.74
CA THR A 111 -45.35 -48.34 -27.65
C THR A 111 -45.19 -46.99 -26.96
N LEU A 112 -46.22 -46.51 -26.25
CA LEU A 112 -46.16 -45.24 -25.50
C LEU A 112 -45.12 -45.27 -24.39
N ILE A 113 -45.03 -46.37 -23.62
CA ILE A 113 -44.03 -46.55 -22.57
C ILE A 113 -42.61 -46.58 -23.15
N ASN A 114 -42.41 -47.23 -24.30
CA ASN A 114 -41.10 -47.27 -24.95
C ASN A 114 -40.70 -45.90 -25.49
N ASN A 115 -41.62 -45.15 -26.10
CA ASN A 115 -41.37 -43.78 -26.54
C ASN A 115 -41.05 -42.86 -25.34
N ALA A 116 -41.84 -42.92 -24.26
CA ALA A 116 -41.60 -42.12 -23.06
C ALA A 116 -40.23 -42.45 -22.40
N LYS A 117 -39.77 -43.70 -22.47
CA LYS A 117 -38.42 -44.08 -22.02
C LYS A 117 -37.32 -43.48 -22.91
N LEU A 118 -37.51 -43.52 -24.24
CA LEU A 118 -36.57 -42.92 -25.19
C LEU A 118 -36.51 -41.40 -25.02
N ASP A 119 -37.66 -40.72 -24.90
CA ASP A 119 -37.73 -39.29 -24.66
C ASP A 119 -37.05 -38.90 -23.33
N ALA A 120 -37.29 -39.65 -22.25
CA ALA A 120 -36.62 -39.44 -20.96
C ALA A 120 -35.10 -39.64 -21.06
N GLN A 121 -34.64 -40.66 -21.79
CA GLN A 121 -33.22 -40.89 -22.03
C GLN A 121 -32.59 -39.74 -22.85
N HIS A 122 -33.23 -39.32 -23.94
CA HIS A 122 -32.79 -38.18 -24.74
C HIS A 122 -32.71 -36.90 -23.92
N ILE A 123 -33.67 -36.61 -23.04
CA ILE A 123 -33.64 -35.45 -22.14
C ILE A 123 -32.43 -35.51 -21.18
N VAL A 124 -32.14 -36.68 -20.63
CA VAL A 124 -30.98 -36.88 -19.72
C VAL A 124 -29.67 -36.73 -20.48
N ASP A 125 -29.53 -37.32 -21.67
CA ASP A 125 -28.33 -37.23 -22.50
C ASP A 125 -28.09 -35.78 -22.96
N ASP A 126 -29.14 -35.05 -23.36
CA ASP A 126 -29.10 -33.63 -23.69
C ASP A 126 -28.69 -32.75 -22.50
N ALA A 127 -29.22 -33.04 -21.31
CA ALA A 127 -28.89 -32.33 -20.09
C ALA A 127 -27.43 -32.56 -19.68
N ASN A 128 -26.95 -33.81 -19.77
CA ASN A 128 -25.56 -34.17 -19.51
C ASN A 128 -24.61 -33.50 -20.53
N ALA A 129 -24.94 -33.49 -21.81
CA ALA A 129 -24.15 -32.82 -22.84
C ALA A 129 -24.08 -31.30 -22.62
N LYS A 130 -25.19 -30.66 -22.24
CA LYS A 130 -25.24 -29.23 -21.87
C LYS A 130 -24.41 -28.94 -20.62
N ALA A 131 -24.53 -29.77 -19.58
CA ALA A 131 -23.74 -29.63 -18.35
C ALA A 131 -22.23 -29.78 -18.61
N ALA A 132 -21.83 -30.79 -19.39
CA ALA A 132 -20.43 -30.97 -19.78
C ALA A 132 -19.90 -29.76 -20.57
N SER A 133 -20.67 -29.23 -21.53
CA SER A 133 -20.31 -28.02 -22.28
C SER A 133 -20.15 -26.80 -21.38
N ILE A 134 -21.08 -26.56 -20.43
CA ILE A 134 -21.00 -25.47 -19.46
C ILE A 134 -19.73 -25.61 -18.60
N LEU A 135 -19.45 -26.80 -18.07
CA LEU A 135 -18.24 -27.06 -17.27
C LEU A 135 -16.95 -26.85 -18.08
N THR A 136 -16.89 -27.31 -19.32
CA THR A 136 -15.73 -27.07 -20.21
C THR A 136 -15.53 -25.58 -20.46
N ASN A 137 -16.59 -24.83 -20.77
CA ASN A 137 -16.50 -23.39 -21.00
C ASN A 137 -16.08 -22.63 -19.73
N ALA A 138 -16.62 -23.00 -18.57
CA ALA A 138 -16.24 -22.42 -17.28
C ALA A 138 -14.77 -22.68 -16.94
N ASN A 139 -14.26 -23.90 -17.16
CA ASN A 139 -12.86 -24.25 -16.96
C ASN A 139 -11.94 -23.46 -17.91
N ASN A 140 -12.27 -23.41 -19.21
CA ASN A 140 -11.49 -22.64 -20.19
C ASN A 140 -11.46 -21.15 -19.87
N GLN A 141 -12.58 -20.58 -19.38
CA GLN A 141 -12.65 -19.19 -18.94
C GLN A 141 -11.82 -18.96 -17.67
N ALA A 142 -11.87 -19.87 -16.70
CA ALA A 142 -11.07 -19.78 -15.48
C ALA A 142 -9.56 -19.88 -15.77
N GLU A 143 -9.15 -20.78 -16.67
CA GLU A 143 -7.77 -20.93 -17.12
C GLU A 143 -7.28 -19.69 -17.89
N SER A 144 -8.12 -19.14 -18.78
CA SER A 144 -7.83 -17.89 -19.50
C SER A 144 -7.64 -16.70 -18.55
N VAL A 145 -8.57 -16.49 -17.62
CA VAL A 145 -8.49 -15.41 -16.61
C VAL A 145 -7.27 -15.59 -15.71
N THR A 146 -6.96 -16.83 -15.29
CA THR A 146 -5.79 -17.13 -14.47
C THR A 146 -4.49 -16.89 -15.23
N THR A 147 -4.44 -17.23 -16.51
CA THR A 147 -3.27 -16.99 -17.38
C THR A 147 -3.04 -15.49 -17.55
N SER A 148 -4.04 -14.72 -17.97
CA SER A 148 -3.93 -13.27 -18.13
C SER A 148 -3.56 -12.56 -16.83
N ALA A 149 -4.16 -12.94 -15.69
CA ALA A 149 -3.81 -12.35 -14.39
C ALA A 149 -2.35 -12.64 -13.98
N ASN A 150 -1.80 -13.80 -14.36
CA ASN A 150 -0.38 -14.12 -14.13
C ASN A 150 0.55 -13.36 -15.08
N GLU A 151 0.16 -13.16 -16.33
CA GLU A 151 0.88 -12.35 -17.32
C GLU A 151 0.92 -10.87 -16.90
N ASP A 152 -0.22 -10.28 -16.53
CA ASP A 152 -0.34 -8.91 -16.01
C ASP A 152 0.52 -8.73 -14.75
N ALA A 153 0.47 -9.69 -13.82
CA ALA A 153 1.29 -9.65 -12.60
C ALA A 153 2.80 -9.78 -12.90
N ALA A 154 3.19 -10.53 -13.93
CA ALA A 154 4.58 -10.63 -14.37
C ALA A 154 5.05 -9.33 -15.05
N GLN A 155 4.22 -8.73 -15.90
CA GLN A 155 4.49 -7.43 -16.52
C GLN A 155 4.64 -6.33 -15.47
N LEU A 156 3.69 -6.20 -14.54
CA LEU A 156 3.74 -5.20 -13.46
C LEU A 156 4.99 -5.34 -12.60
N ARG A 157 5.39 -6.58 -12.27
CA ARG A 157 6.66 -6.86 -11.55
C ARG A 157 7.88 -6.42 -12.36
N SER A 158 7.90 -6.67 -13.67
CA SER A 158 8.99 -6.26 -14.56
C SER A 158 9.09 -4.74 -14.69
N GLU A 159 7.96 -4.04 -14.88
CA GLU A 159 7.90 -2.57 -14.95
C GLU A 159 8.30 -1.93 -13.61
N THR A 160 7.86 -2.49 -12.50
CA THR A 160 8.26 -2.07 -11.15
C THR A 160 9.76 -2.25 -10.93
N ALA A 161 10.32 -3.42 -11.27
CA ALA A 161 11.75 -3.69 -11.15
C ALA A 161 12.61 -2.75 -12.01
N LYS A 162 12.16 -2.44 -13.24
CA LYS A 162 12.77 -1.44 -14.11
C LYS A 162 12.74 -0.06 -13.48
N THR A 163 11.57 0.39 -13.01
CA THR A 163 11.38 1.71 -12.39
C THR A 163 12.25 1.88 -11.14
N ILE A 164 12.32 0.86 -10.27
CA ILE A 164 13.19 0.85 -9.10
C ILE A 164 14.67 0.94 -9.51
N THR A 165 15.07 0.28 -10.60
CA THR A 165 16.44 0.34 -11.11
C THR A 165 16.79 1.75 -11.63
N GLU A 166 15.90 2.36 -12.41
CA GLU A 166 16.06 3.72 -12.93
C GLU A 166 16.07 4.77 -11.79
N GLN A 167 15.21 4.60 -10.77
CA GLN A 167 15.23 5.44 -9.57
C GLN A 167 16.53 5.29 -8.77
N ARG A 168 17.03 4.06 -8.56
CA ARG A 168 18.30 3.84 -7.86
C ARG A 168 19.48 4.46 -8.62
N GLN A 169 19.54 4.30 -9.93
CA GLN A 169 20.57 4.93 -10.78
C GLN A 169 20.51 6.46 -10.72
N THR A 170 19.29 7.04 -10.71
CA THR A 170 19.09 8.49 -10.58
C THR A 170 19.61 8.99 -9.23
N VAL A 171 19.19 8.37 -8.12
CA VAL A 171 19.64 8.73 -6.77
C VAL A 171 21.14 8.51 -6.59
N GLU A 172 21.73 7.48 -7.18
CA GLU A 172 23.18 7.23 -7.15
C GLU A 172 23.97 8.31 -7.91
N LEU A 173 23.46 8.77 -9.06
CA LEU A 173 24.03 9.88 -9.82
C LEU A 173 23.91 11.20 -9.06
N GLU A 174 22.74 11.51 -8.49
CA GLU A 174 22.52 12.71 -7.65
C GLU A 174 23.44 12.72 -6.43
N LEU A 175 23.58 11.57 -5.74
CA LEU A 175 24.47 11.41 -4.60
C LEU A 175 25.95 11.55 -4.99
N SER A 176 26.35 11.04 -6.16
CA SER A 176 27.69 11.24 -6.71
C SER A 176 27.96 12.72 -6.99
N ASN A 177 27.04 13.40 -7.68
CA ASN A 177 27.14 14.81 -8.01
C ASN A 177 27.20 15.69 -6.75
N ALA A 178 26.35 15.43 -5.76
CA ALA A 178 26.32 16.15 -4.49
C ALA A 178 27.63 15.96 -3.69
N ARG A 179 28.21 14.75 -3.70
CA ARG A 179 29.51 14.49 -3.10
C ARG A 179 30.63 15.23 -3.83
N GLU A 180 30.65 15.22 -5.15
CA GLU A 180 31.67 15.93 -5.94
C GLU A 180 31.58 17.46 -5.73
N GLU A 181 30.36 18.01 -5.72
CA GLU A 181 30.11 19.43 -5.45
C GLU A 181 30.55 19.80 -4.01
N HIS A 182 30.21 18.99 -3.01
CA HIS A 182 30.66 19.18 -1.64
C HIS A 182 32.19 19.13 -1.53
N THR A 183 32.86 18.16 -2.18
CA THR A 183 34.32 18.08 -2.21
C THR A 183 34.95 19.32 -2.86
N LYS A 184 34.36 19.84 -3.95
CA LYS A 184 34.81 21.09 -4.59
C LYS A 184 34.62 22.32 -3.68
N LYS A 185 33.49 22.42 -2.98
CA LYS A 185 33.23 23.49 -1.99
C LYS A 185 34.25 23.45 -0.85
N MET A 186 34.44 22.30 -0.22
CA MET A 186 35.43 22.10 0.85
C MET A 186 36.86 22.44 0.38
N ALA A 187 37.24 22.06 -0.84
CA ALA A 187 38.55 22.40 -1.40
C ALA A 187 38.69 23.92 -1.65
N SER A 188 37.63 24.58 -2.13
CA SER A 188 37.59 26.02 -2.33
C SER A 188 37.67 26.79 -1.01
N GLU A 189 36.85 26.42 -0.01
CA GLU A 189 36.83 27.03 1.32
C GLU A 189 38.17 26.87 2.04
N ARG A 190 38.78 25.69 1.92
CA ARG A 190 40.13 25.45 2.44
C ARG A 190 41.17 26.33 1.74
N SER A 191 41.09 26.49 0.42
CA SER A 191 42.00 27.36 -0.35
C SER A 191 41.84 28.84 0.03
N THR A 192 40.61 29.32 0.25
CA THR A 192 40.38 30.68 0.75
C THR A 192 40.90 30.86 2.17
N GLN A 193 40.67 29.91 3.08
CA GLN A 193 41.21 29.96 4.45
C GLN A 193 42.75 29.92 4.46
N GLU A 194 43.38 29.06 3.66
CA GLU A 194 44.85 28.99 3.55
C GLU A 194 45.43 30.32 3.04
N ARG A 195 44.72 31.00 2.12
CA ARG A 195 45.08 32.34 1.65
C ARG A 195 44.88 33.43 2.71
N GLU A 196 43.72 33.48 3.37
CA GLU A 196 43.44 34.43 4.44
C GLU A 196 44.45 34.31 5.60
N ILE A 197 44.85 33.08 5.94
CA ILE A 197 45.91 32.83 6.93
C ILE A 197 47.28 33.31 6.44
N ALA A 198 47.59 33.18 5.14
CA ALA A 198 48.81 33.72 4.57
C ALA A 198 48.83 35.26 4.57
N ASP A 199 47.71 35.89 4.18
CA ASP A 199 47.54 37.34 4.15
C ASP A 199 47.61 37.92 5.58
N MET A 200 46.93 37.32 6.58
CA MET A 200 47.06 37.71 7.99
C MET A 200 48.49 37.57 8.53
N LYS A 201 49.22 36.50 8.15
CA LYS A 201 50.64 36.34 8.54
C LYS A 201 51.54 37.40 7.90
N ALA A 202 51.27 37.75 6.64
CA ALA A 202 52.00 38.81 5.95
C ALA A 202 51.73 40.17 6.60
N GLU A 203 50.47 40.49 6.91
CA GLU A 203 50.10 41.73 7.60
C GLU A 203 50.72 41.80 9.00
N ALA A 204 50.60 40.76 9.82
CA ALA A 204 51.22 40.72 11.15
C ALA A 204 52.75 40.90 11.07
N THR A 205 53.41 40.34 10.06
CA THR A 205 54.85 40.53 9.82
C THR A 205 55.17 41.98 9.44
N GLN A 206 54.34 42.62 8.60
CA GLN A 206 54.48 44.04 8.24
C GLN A 206 54.24 44.96 9.45
N GLN A 207 53.22 44.69 10.27
CA GLN A 207 52.95 45.42 11.51
C GLN A 207 54.13 45.32 12.49
N VAL A 208 54.70 44.12 12.68
CA VAL A 208 55.91 43.92 13.51
C VAL A 208 57.12 44.67 12.93
N ALA A 209 57.31 44.67 11.62
CA ALA A 209 58.38 45.43 10.97
C ALA A 209 58.20 46.95 11.14
N ALA A 210 56.96 47.45 11.02
CA ALA A 210 56.62 48.86 11.24
C ALA A 210 56.83 49.28 12.70
N MET A 211 56.38 48.47 13.67
CA MET A 211 56.63 48.71 15.10
C MET A 211 58.13 48.74 15.41
N ARG A 212 58.93 47.79 14.88
CA ARG A 212 60.39 47.78 15.03
C ARG A 212 61.04 49.02 14.40
N LYS A 213 60.54 49.49 13.25
CA LYS A 213 61.02 50.73 12.63
C LYS A 213 60.73 51.95 13.50
N SER A 214 59.49 52.12 13.98
CA SER A 214 59.11 53.22 14.88
C SER A 214 59.93 53.22 16.16
N ALA A 215 60.06 52.05 16.81
CA ALA A 215 60.85 51.90 18.03
C ALA A 215 62.34 52.24 17.79
N ASN A 216 62.92 51.85 16.65
CA ASN A 216 64.29 52.23 16.30
C ASN A 216 64.42 53.74 16.05
N GLU A 217 63.46 54.36 15.37
CA GLU A 217 63.44 55.82 15.14
C GLU A 217 63.32 56.59 16.46
N GLU A 218 62.45 56.14 17.37
CA GLU A 218 62.34 56.68 18.74
C GLU A 218 63.64 56.49 19.54
N ILE A 219 64.26 55.31 19.51
CA ILE A 219 65.57 55.08 20.14
C ILE A 219 66.64 56.01 19.57
N THR A 220 66.65 56.29 18.25
CA THR A 220 67.60 57.24 17.66
C THR A 220 67.31 58.68 18.08
N LYS A 221 66.05 59.10 18.22
CA LYS A 221 65.67 60.41 18.75
C LYS A 221 66.10 60.55 20.21
N PHE A 222 65.75 59.60 21.09
CA PHE A 222 66.18 59.61 22.48
C PHE A 222 67.70 59.63 22.64
N LYS A 223 68.46 58.97 21.76
CA LYS A 223 69.93 59.06 21.74
C LYS A 223 70.43 60.44 21.31
N SER A 224 69.81 61.06 20.30
CA SER A 224 70.13 62.43 19.87
C SER A 224 69.83 63.42 20.98
N ASP A 225 68.59 63.43 21.48
CA ASP A 225 68.13 64.32 22.56
C ASP A 225 69.00 64.16 23.82
N SER A 226 69.38 62.92 24.17
CA SER A 226 70.30 62.66 25.28
C SER A 226 71.73 63.14 25.00
N ASN A 227 72.23 63.04 23.77
CA ASN A 227 73.55 63.57 23.41
C ASN A 227 73.55 65.10 23.44
N ASP A 228 72.51 65.74 22.91
CA ASP A 228 72.32 67.19 22.94
C ASP A 228 72.20 67.71 24.39
N GLN A 229 71.52 66.96 25.27
CA GLN A 229 71.50 67.25 26.71
C GLN A 229 72.88 67.08 27.37
N ILE A 230 73.65 66.06 26.99
CA ILE A 230 75.02 65.86 27.48
C ILE A 230 75.93 67.00 27.01
N GLU A 231 75.85 67.40 25.75
CA GLU A 231 76.61 68.53 25.19
C GLU A 231 76.22 69.85 25.84
N ALA A 232 74.93 70.10 26.05
CA ALA A 232 74.44 71.28 26.78
C ALA A 232 74.93 71.29 28.24
N ALA A 233 74.88 70.15 28.93
CA ALA A 233 75.38 70.02 30.31
C ALA A 233 76.92 70.17 30.38
N LEU A 234 77.66 69.66 29.39
CA LEU A 234 79.11 69.88 29.27
C LEU A 234 79.45 71.33 28.94
N ALA A 235 78.67 72.00 28.08
CA ALA A 235 78.83 73.41 27.78
C ALA A 235 78.54 74.27 29.02
N GLU A 236 77.48 73.96 29.78
CA GLU A 236 77.16 74.62 31.03
C GLU A 236 78.22 74.35 32.11
N ALA A 237 78.74 73.11 32.21
CA ALA A 237 79.83 72.77 33.12
C ALA A 237 81.14 73.49 32.76
N ASN A 238 81.48 73.58 31.47
CA ASN A 238 82.62 74.35 30.98
C ASN A 238 82.44 75.86 31.19
N LYS A 239 81.21 76.37 31.03
CA LYS A 239 80.87 77.75 31.37
C LYS A 239 81.03 77.99 32.87
N LYS A 240 80.45 77.15 33.73
CA LYS A 240 80.65 77.20 35.19
C LYS A 240 82.12 77.08 35.57
N LEU A 241 82.91 76.27 34.88
CA LEU A 241 84.37 76.18 35.08
C LEU A 241 85.09 77.47 34.65
N ALA A 242 84.65 78.12 33.58
CA ALA A 242 85.16 79.41 33.13
C ALA A 242 84.75 80.54 34.09
N ASP A 243 83.48 80.59 34.50
CA ASP A 243 82.93 81.49 35.52
C ASP A 243 83.65 81.29 36.85
N VAL A 244 83.96 80.04 37.26
CA VAL A 244 84.78 79.73 38.45
C VAL A 244 86.24 80.12 38.24
N ARG A 245 86.83 79.98 37.04
CA ARG A 245 88.19 80.49 36.76
C ARG A 245 88.26 82.01 36.78
N GLU A 246 87.22 82.69 36.30
CA GLU A 246 87.06 84.14 36.38
C GLU A 246 86.76 84.58 37.82
N GLN A 247 85.95 83.84 38.56
CA GLN A 247 85.72 84.07 39.98
C GLN A 247 86.97 83.80 40.79
N VAL A 248 87.81 82.82 40.41
CA VAL A 248 89.11 82.55 41.03
C VAL A 248 90.15 83.59 40.63
N SER A 249 90.12 84.16 39.42
CA SER A 249 91.02 85.27 39.04
C SER A 249 90.60 86.60 39.70
N LYS A 250 89.29 86.85 39.79
CA LYS A 250 88.69 87.91 40.61
C LYS A 250 88.96 87.69 42.10
N MET A 251 88.85 86.46 42.61
CA MET A 251 89.21 86.12 43.99
C MET A 251 90.72 86.13 44.21
N MET A 252 91.57 85.95 43.20
CA MET A 252 93.03 86.10 43.33
C MET A 252 93.41 87.58 43.37
N THR A 253 92.82 88.42 42.51
CA THR A 253 93.02 89.88 42.57
C THR A 253 92.38 90.47 43.83
N GLU A 254 91.20 89.99 44.23
CA GLU A 254 90.61 90.29 45.53
C GLU A 254 91.36 89.66 46.69
N ALA A 255 92.02 88.51 46.58
CA ALA A 255 92.83 87.93 47.65
C ALA A 255 94.21 88.59 47.71
N GLN A 256 94.67 89.23 46.65
CA GLN A 256 95.87 90.07 46.65
C GLN A 256 95.56 91.46 47.24
N ARG A 257 94.36 92.01 46.96
CA ARG A 257 93.81 93.19 47.65
C ARG A 257 93.49 92.88 49.12
N LYS A 258 92.78 91.78 49.36
CA LYS A 258 92.45 91.28 50.70
C LYS A 258 93.66 90.76 51.43
N ALA A 259 94.76 90.31 50.82
CA ALA A 259 95.99 90.00 51.57
C ALA A 259 96.53 91.26 52.26
N SER A 260 96.47 92.41 51.58
CA SER A 260 96.77 93.71 52.18
C SER A 260 95.74 94.10 53.25
N GLU A 261 94.44 93.81 53.05
CA GLU A 261 93.39 94.08 54.06
C GLU A 261 93.34 93.04 55.20
N ILE A 262 93.92 91.83 55.03
CA ILE A 262 93.92 90.70 55.97
C ILE A 262 95.00 90.89 57.02
N ILE A 263 96.10 91.59 56.71
CA ILE A 263 97.04 92.04 57.75
C ILE A 263 96.32 92.91 58.79
N ASP A 264 95.32 93.70 58.37
CA ASP A 264 94.52 94.56 59.26
C ASP A 264 93.21 93.90 59.77
N ALA A 265 92.62 92.97 59.02
CA ALA A 265 91.34 92.31 59.35
C ALA A 265 91.48 90.97 60.10
N ALA A 266 92.63 90.28 60.01
CA ALA A 266 92.87 88.99 60.68
C ALA A 266 92.85 89.06 62.22
N LYS A 267 92.73 90.26 62.79
CA LYS A 267 92.60 90.46 64.24
C LYS A 267 91.15 90.39 64.75
N THR A 268 90.12 90.51 63.88
CA THR A 268 88.83 91.03 64.36
C THR A 268 87.58 90.18 64.11
N LYS A 269 87.46 89.35 63.06
CA LYS A 269 86.18 88.62 62.80
C LYS A 269 86.28 87.20 62.23
N GLY A 270 86.13 86.23 63.14
CA GLY A 270 85.45 84.95 62.90
C GLY A 270 86.33 83.84 62.30
N GLN A 271 86.51 82.68 62.94
CA GLN A 271 85.94 82.14 64.19
C GLN A 271 84.42 81.94 64.27
N GLU A 272 83.67 82.34 63.23
CA GLU A 272 82.25 81.97 63.04
C GLU A 272 82.04 81.37 61.63
N ILE A 273 83.10 80.72 61.11
CA ILE A 273 83.03 79.69 60.06
C ILE A 273 82.57 78.37 60.75
N THR A 274 81.45 78.45 61.46
CA THR A 274 80.87 77.37 62.29
C THR A 274 79.36 77.22 62.09
N ASP A 275 78.70 78.25 61.56
CA ASP A 275 77.24 78.34 61.55
C ASP A 275 76.65 77.97 60.17
N GLU A 276 77.48 77.45 59.25
CA GLU A 276 77.07 76.91 57.94
C GLU A 276 76.74 75.41 57.98
N ALA A 277 76.74 74.79 59.16
CA ALA A 277 76.50 73.35 59.35
C ALA A 277 75.02 72.97 59.56
N GLU A 278 74.14 73.91 59.93
CA GLU A 278 72.78 73.59 60.38
C GLU A 278 71.76 73.48 59.22
N VAL A 279 71.85 74.35 58.21
CA VAL A 279 70.87 74.44 57.11
C VAL A 279 70.79 73.16 56.25
N LYS A 280 71.89 72.41 56.14
CA LYS A 280 71.94 71.16 55.35
C LYS A 280 71.24 69.97 55.99
N ARG A 281 70.88 70.03 57.28
CA ARG A 281 70.25 68.90 58.00
C ARG A 281 68.72 68.90 57.89
N THR A 282 68.09 70.07 57.78
CA THR A 282 66.62 70.20 57.79
C THR A 282 65.98 69.87 56.44
N SER A 283 66.71 70.06 55.33
CA SER A 283 66.20 69.78 53.97
C SER A 283 66.06 68.27 53.70
N THR A 284 67.08 67.47 54.03
CA THR A 284 67.09 66.01 53.83
C THR A 284 66.09 65.26 54.72
N MET A 285 65.63 65.85 55.82
CA MET A 285 64.58 65.25 56.66
C MET A 285 63.16 65.43 56.11
N SER A 286 62.97 66.39 55.19
CA SER A 286 61.68 66.65 54.54
C SER A 286 61.41 65.68 53.38
N GLN A 287 62.41 65.46 52.52
CA GLN A 287 62.27 64.62 51.31
C GLN A 287 62.06 63.13 51.64
N VAL A 288 62.76 62.59 52.64
CA VAL A 288 62.67 61.16 52.99
C VAL A 288 61.31 60.77 53.60
N ASN A 289 60.61 61.70 54.27
CA ASN A 289 59.26 61.42 54.78
C ASN A 289 58.17 61.48 53.69
N ALA A 290 58.39 62.23 52.60
CA ALA A 290 57.44 62.31 51.49
C ALA A 290 57.45 61.03 50.64
N GLU A 291 58.63 60.51 50.29
CA GLU A 291 58.75 59.30 49.46
C GLU A 291 58.19 58.04 50.15
N VAL A 292 58.29 57.92 51.48
CA VAL A 292 57.79 56.76 52.22
C VAL A 292 56.25 56.71 52.27
N GLU A 293 55.58 57.85 52.40
CA GLU A 293 54.11 57.91 52.33
C GLU A 293 53.60 57.78 50.90
N GLN A 294 54.33 58.27 49.90
CA GLN A 294 53.98 58.08 48.48
C GLN A 294 54.05 56.60 48.07
N ILE A 295 55.10 55.87 48.47
CA ILE A 295 55.22 54.41 48.22
C ILE A 295 54.12 53.62 48.95
N ARG A 296 53.71 54.02 50.17
CA ARG A 296 52.58 53.40 50.87
C ARG A 296 51.25 53.63 50.15
N HIS A 297 51.03 54.84 49.64
CA HIS A 297 49.82 55.18 48.89
C HIS A 297 49.74 54.39 47.58
N ASP A 298 50.85 54.25 46.84
CA ASP A 298 50.88 53.53 45.57
C ASP A 298 50.70 52.01 45.75
N ILE A 299 51.26 51.41 46.81
CA ILE A 299 51.03 49.99 47.14
C ILE A 299 49.56 49.74 47.54
N ALA A 300 48.94 50.64 48.32
CA ALA A 300 47.53 50.54 48.68
C ALA A 300 46.62 50.69 47.43
N ALA A 301 46.91 51.65 46.56
CA ALA A 301 46.18 51.85 45.31
C ALA A 301 46.26 50.63 44.38
N GLN A 302 47.43 49.98 44.26
CA GLN A 302 47.57 48.75 43.47
C GLN A 302 46.80 47.56 44.07
N GLN A 303 46.73 47.45 45.41
CA GLN A 303 45.92 46.41 46.06
C GLN A 303 44.42 46.65 45.88
N ASP A 304 43.95 47.90 45.98
CA ASP A 304 42.56 48.26 45.71
C ASP A 304 42.17 48.05 44.24
N GLU A 305 43.05 48.38 43.29
CA GLU A 305 42.82 48.19 41.85
C GLU A 305 42.81 46.70 41.48
N ALA A 306 43.70 45.88 42.04
CA ALA A 306 43.66 44.43 41.88
C ALA A 306 42.37 43.82 42.46
N THR A 307 41.94 44.28 43.63
CA THR A 307 40.71 43.81 44.28
C THR A 307 39.45 44.21 43.48
N LYS A 308 39.43 45.40 42.87
CA LYS A 308 38.36 45.81 41.93
C LYS A 308 38.31 44.91 40.70
N LYS A 309 39.44 44.67 40.03
CA LYS A 309 39.49 43.81 38.83
C LYS A 309 39.07 42.36 39.13
N VAL A 310 39.39 41.84 40.32
CA VAL A 310 38.89 40.52 40.77
C VAL A 310 37.37 40.54 40.97
N ASN A 311 36.81 41.58 41.59
CA ASN A 311 35.36 41.70 41.77
C ASN A 311 34.61 41.88 40.44
N GLU A 312 35.16 42.66 39.49
CA GLU A 312 34.62 42.81 38.13
C GLU A 312 34.64 41.47 37.37
N LEU A 313 35.72 40.69 37.48
CA LEU A 313 35.80 39.34 36.91
C LEU A 313 34.79 38.37 37.53
N LEU A 314 34.59 38.42 38.86
CA LEU A 314 33.57 37.61 39.54
C LEU A 314 32.16 38.02 39.13
N GLN A 315 31.90 39.32 38.97
CA GLN A 315 30.61 39.82 38.49
C GLN A 315 30.33 39.37 37.05
N HIS A 316 31.28 39.53 36.13
CA HIS A 316 31.13 39.04 34.75
C HIS A 316 30.97 37.51 34.66
N LEU A 317 31.63 36.76 35.56
CA LEU A 317 31.48 35.31 35.60
C LEU A 317 30.08 34.90 36.07
N GLU A 318 29.51 35.59 37.07
CA GLU A 318 28.14 35.35 37.53
C GLU A 318 27.10 35.82 36.50
N GLU A 319 27.29 36.97 35.85
CA GLU A 319 26.45 37.42 34.72
C GLU A 319 26.42 36.38 33.60
N ARG A 320 27.59 35.84 33.23
CA ARG A 320 27.71 34.79 32.20
C ARG A 320 27.09 33.46 32.65
N ARG A 321 27.17 33.12 33.94
CA ARG A 321 26.52 31.92 34.53
C ARG A 321 25.00 32.05 34.53
N VAL A 322 24.47 33.22 34.86
CA VAL A 322 23.02 33.51 34.83
C VAL A 322 22.49 33.54 33.39
N ALA A 323 23.23 34.14 32.45
CA ALA A 323 22.89 34.13 31.03
C ALA A 323 22.85 32.70 30.46
N ALA A 324 23.90 31.91 30.67
CA ALA A 324 23.96 30.52 30.21
C ALA A 324 22.86 29.65 30.84
N LYS A 325 22.53 29.86 32.13
CA LYS A 325 21.40 29.16 32.75
C LYS A 325 20.07 29.55 32.11
N ARG A 326 19.85 30.84 31.83
CA ARG A 326 18.61 31.33 31.21
C ARG A 326 18.43 30.78 29.80
N GLU A 327 19.50 30.73 29.01
CA GLU A 327 19.52 30.14 27.67
C GLU A 327 19.24 28.63 27.71
N ALA A 328 19.81 27.91 28.69
CA ALA A 328 19.50 26.49 28.90
C ALA A 328 18.04 26.25 29.34
N ASP A 329 17.52 27.06 30.27
CA ASP A 329 16.12 26.98 30.72
C ASP A 329 15.15 27.31 29.55
N GLU A 330 15.52 28.24 28.66
CA GLU A 330 14.75 28.60 27.46
C GLU A 330 14.77 27.50 26.39
N LEU A 331 15.94 26.89 26.12
CA LEU A 331 16.06 25.73 25.23
C LEU A 331 15.27 24.52 25.74
N VAL A 332 15.27 24.26 27.06
CA VAL A 332 14.43 23.23 27.69
C VAL A 332 12.94 23.57 27.56
N GLY A 333 12.58 24.85 27.65
CA GLY A 333 11.21 25.33 27.40
C GLY A 333 10.76 25.12 25.95
N GLN A 334 11.62 25.44 24.98
CA GLN A 334 11.38 25.20 23.55
C GLN A 334 11.24 23.71 23.26
N ALA A 335 12.16 22.87 23.75
CA ALA A 335 12.11 21.42 23.57
C ALA A 335 10.83 20.78 24.14
N LYS A 336 10.36 21.25 25.30
CA LYS A 336 9.06 20.83 25.86
C LYS A 336 7.90 21.24 24.96
N ASN A 337 7.86 22.49 24.50
CA ASN A 337 6.81 22.98 23.61
C ASN A 337 6.77 22.19 22.28
N THR A 338 7.93 21.92 21.66
CA THR A 338 8.02 21.08 20.46
C THR A 338 7.54 19.64 20.72
N ARG A 339 7.87 19.06 21.88
CA ARG A 339 7.36 17.74 22.27
C ARG A 339 5.84 17.75 22.45
N ASP A 340 5.31 18.71 23.17
CA ASP A 340 3.87 18.82 23.45
C ASP A 340 3.06 19.09 22.15
N GLN A 341 3.64 19.84 21.19
CA GLN A 341 3.10 20.00 19.84
C GLN A 341 3.13 18.68 19.04
N ALA A 342 4.22 17.91 19.12
CA ALA A 342 4.34 16.62 18.45
C ALA A 342 3.36 15.58 19.05
N ASP A 343 3.20 15.54 20.37
CA ASP A 343 2.24 14.70 21.08
C ASP A 343 0.80 15.07 20.68
N SER A 344 0.47 16.37 20.62
CA SER A 344 -0.83 16.88 20.15
C SER A 344 -1.12 16.53 18.68
N TYR A 345 -0.12 16.66 17.80
CA TYR A 345 -0.24 16.27 16.39
C TYR A 345 -0.39 14.75 16.22
N ALA A 346 0.31 13.95 17.01
CA ALA A 346 0.15 12.50 17.02
C ALA A 346 -1.23 12.07 17.53
N ALA A 347 -1.77 12.77 18.54
CA ALA A 347 -3.13 12.54 19.03
C ALA A 347 -4.19 12.87 17.97
N SER A 348 -4.13 14.05 17.34
CA SER A 348 -5.08 14.43 16.30
C SER A 348 -5.00 13.54 15.06
N LYS A 349 -3.80 13.07 14.68
CA LYS A 349 -3.64 12.10 13.58
C LYS A 349 -4.18 10.71 13.90
N ARG A 350 -4.18 10.28 15.17
CA ARG A 350 -4.87 9.05 15.59
C ARG A 350 -6.38 9.24 15.53
N GLU A 351 -6.91 10.33 16.08
CA GLU A 351 -8.34 10.64 16.04
C GLU A 351 -8.88 10.73 14.60
N GLU A 352 -8.16 11.41 13.68
CA GLU A 352 -8.49 11.43 12.25
C GLU A 352 -8.50 10.03 11.62
N ALA A 353 -7.53 9.19 11.98
CA ALA A 353 -7.43 7.81 11.45
C ALA A 353 -8.53 6.91 12.00
N ASP A 354 -8.89 7.04 13.28
CA ASP A 354 -9.98 6.30 13.92
C ASP A 354 -11.34 6.69 13.33
N ILE A 355 -11.57 7.99 13.06
CA ILE A 355 -12.76 8.48 12.35
C ILE A 355 -12.83 7.91 10.93
N GLN A 356 -11.72 7.88 10.20
CA GLN A 356 -11.67 7.29 8.85
C GLN A 356 -11.92 5.78 8.88
N ALA A 357 -11.33 5.06 9.83
CA ALA A 357 -11.56 3.62 10.01
C ALA A 357 -13.03 3.33 10.34
N ALA A 358 -13.64 4.08 11.26
CA ALA A 358 -15.06 3.98 11.58
C ALA A 358 -15.96 4.26 10.36
N ALA A 359 -15.63 5.29 9.56
CA ALA A 359 -16.37 5.61 8.34
C ALA A 359 -16.26 4.50 7.26
N ILE A 360 -15.09 3.88 7.12
CA ILE A 360 -14.89 2.74 6.20
C ILE A 360 -15.71 1.53 6.66
N VAL A 361 -15.68 1.20 7.96
CA VAL A 361 -16.47 0.09 8.53
C VAL A 361 -17.98 0.34 8.38
N HIS A 362 -18.45 1.57 8.64
CA HIS A 362 -19.85 1.95 8.43
C HIS A 362 -20.28 1.76 6.98
N LYS A 363 -19.50 2.31 6.03
CA LYS A 363 -19.78 2.20 4.60
C LYS A 363 -19.75 0.75 4.10
N ALA A 364 -18.82 -0.06 4.58
CA ALA A 364 -18.76 -1.48 4.28
C ALA A 364 -19.98 -2.24 4.85
N GLY A 365 -20.51 -1.82 6.01
CA GLY A 365 -21.77 -2.31 6.56
C GLY A 365 -22.96 -1.96 5.68
N GLU A 366 -23.11 -0.69 5.28
CA GLU A 366 -24.17 -0.23 4.37
C GLU A 366 -24.13 -0.96 3.01
N GLU A 367 -22.93 -1.18 2.45
CA GLU A 367 -22.75 -1.95 1.21
C GLU A 367 -23.07 -3.44 1.37
N ALA A 368 -22.75 -4.04 2.53
CA ALA A 368 -23.10 -5.42 2.84
C ALA A 368 -24.62 -5.60 3.02
N ASP A 369 -25.27 -4.71 3.76
CA ASP A 369 -26.73 -4.71 3.95
C ASP A 369 -27.46 -4.51 2.61
N ALA A 370 -26.98 -3.60 1.75
CA ALA A 370 -27.50 -3.42 0.40
C ALA A 370 -27.39 -4.69 -0.46
N GLN A 371 -26.25 -5.39 -0.41
CA GLN A 371 -26.07 -6.67 -1.11
C GLN A 371 -26.95 -7.79 -0.54
N ILE A 372 -27.19 -7.81 0.78
CA ILE A 372 -28.11 -8.77 1.42
C ILE A 372 -29.53 -8.52 0.93
N GLU A 373 -29.97 -7.26 0.87
CA GLU A 373 -31.32 -6.92 0.42
C GLU A 373 -31.51 -7.12 -1.09
N GLU A 374 -30.51 -6.84 -1.92
CA GLU A 374 -30.50 -7.19 -3.35
C GLU A 374 -30.64 -8.71 -3.55
N ARG A 375 -29.87 -9.52 -2.82
CA ARG A 375 -29.97 -10.99 -2.88
C ARG A 375 -31.31 -11.50 -2.36
N ARG A 376 -31.88 -10.86 -1.32
CA ARG A 376 -33.22 -11.18 -0.79
C ARG A 376 -34.29 -10.89 -1.84
N ALA A 377 -34.23 -9.74 -2.51
CA ALA A 377 -35.15 -9.37 -3.58
C ALA A 377 -35.02 -10.31 -4.80
N ALA A 378 -33.79 -10.68 -5.19
CA ALA A 378 -33.55 -11.64 -6.25
C ALA A 378 -34.12 -13.04 -5.92
N ALA A 379 -33.83 -13.56 -4.72
CA ALA A 379 -34.38 -14.84 -4.25
C ALA A 379 -35.91 -14.81 -4.16
N GLN A 380 -36.51 -13.69 -3.75
CA GLN A 380 -37.97 -13.54 -3.72
C GLN A 380 -38.58 -13.51 -5.14
N SER A 381 -37.93 -12.86 -6.10
CA SER A 381 -38.32 -12.90 -7.52
C SER A 381 -38.25 -14.32 -8.11
N GLU A 382 -37.23 -15.10 -7.75
CA GLU A 382 -37.14 -16.53 -8.12
C GLU A 382 -38.25 -17.36 -7.47
N LEU A 383 -38.54 -17.15 -6.19
CA LEU A 383 -39.64 -17.83 -5.48
C LEU A 383 -41.01 -17.50 -6.08
N ASP A 384 -41.27 -16.23 -6.42
CA ASP A 384 -42.51 -15.82 -7.10
C ASP A 384 -42.61 -16.45 -8.50
N GLY A 385 -41.50 -16.53 -9.24
CA GLY A 385 -41.42 -17.21 -10.53
C GLY A 385 -41.69 -18.72 -10.42
N LEU A 386 -41.15 -19.39 -9.39
CA LEU A 386 -41.42 -20.80 -9.10
C LEU A 386 -42.87 -21.02 -8.66
N SER A 387 -43.41 -20.17 -7.79
CA SER A 387 -44.80 -20.19 -7.34
C SER A 387 -45.77 -20.09 -8.52
N LYS A 388 -45.54 -19.13 -9.43
CA LYS A 388 -46.31 -19.02 -10.67
C LYS A 388 -46.21 -20.27 -11.54
N ARG A 389 -45.02 -20.86 -11.68
CA ARG A 389 -44.82 -22.09 -12.45
C ARG A 389 -45.50 -23.31 -11.82
N ILE A 390 -45.62 -23.36 -10.50
CA ILE A 390 -46.41 -24.37 -9.77
C ILE A 390 -47.90 -24.16 -10.05
N ALA A 391 -48.39 -22.93 -10.01
CA ALA A 391 -49.78 -22.61 -10.35
C ALA A 391 -50.13 -23.00 -11.80
N ASP A 392 -49.28 -22.66 -12.77
CA ASP A 392 -49.43 -23.09 -14.17
C ASP A 392 -49.46 -24.62 -14.33
N LEU A 393 -48.70 -25.36 -13.50
CA LEU A 393 -48.69 -26.82 -13.49
C LEU A 393 -49.95 -27.41 -12.85
N GLN A 394 -50.45 -26.83 -11.75
CA GLN A 394 -51.72 -27.22 -11.12
C GLN A 394 -52.92 -26.93 -12.02
N GLU A 395 -52.90 -25.81 -12.77
CA GLU A 395 -53.93 -25.55 -13.79
C GLU A 395 -53.90 -26.63 -14.87
N ARG A 396 -52.72 -26.97 -15.41
CA ARG A 396 -52.57 -28.08 -16.36
C ARG A 396 -53.02 -29.41 -15.80
N GLU A 397 -52.73 -29.71 -14.53
CA GLU A 397 -53.21 -30.92 -13.86
C GLU A 397 -54.74 -30.93 -13.74
N SER A 398 -55.37 -29.80 -13.43
CA SER A 398 -56.83 -29.68 -13.40
C SER A 398 -57.45 -29.85 -14.80
N VAL A 399 -56.84 -29.30 -15.85
CA VAL A 399 -57.28 -29.49 -17.24
C VAL A 399 -57.07 -30.93 -17.71
N ILE A 400 -55.97 -31.59 -17.31
CA ILE A 400 -55.71 -32.99 -17.61
C ILE A 400 -56.71 -33.89 -16.88
N THR A 401 -56.95 -33.68 -15.58
CA THR A 401 -57.94 -34.47 -14.81
C THR A 401 -59.36 -34.22 -15.29
N GLN A 402 -59.71 -32.99 -15.70
CA GLN A 402 -60.99 -32.70 -16.36
C GLN A 402 -61.11 -33.43 -17.70
N ARG A 403 -60.08 -33.41 -18.56
CA ARG A 403 -60.05 -34.18 -19.82
C ARG A 403 -60.06 -35.69 -19.59
N VAL A 404 -59.42 -36.20 -18.54
CA VAL A 404 -59.47 -37.63 -18.18
C VAL A 404 -60.86 -38.00 -17.66
N SER A 405 -61.53 -37.12 -16.92
CA SER A 405 -62.92 -37.28 -16.50
C SER A 405 -63.87 -37.22 -17.71
N GLU A 406 -63.64 -36.31 -18.65
CA GLU A 406 -64.39 -36.19 -19.90
C GLU A 406 -64.17 -37.41 -20.81
N LEU A 407 -62.94 -37.89 -20.97
CA LEU A 407 -62.64 -39.14 -21.67
C LEU A 407 -63.26 -40.36 -20.97
N ARG A 408 -63.24 -40.42 -19.62
CA ARG A 408 -63.92 -41.47 -18.85
C ARG A 408 -65.45 -41.37 -18.99
N SER A 409 -65.99 -40.17 -19.10
CA SER A 409 -67.41 -39.90 -19.37
C SER A 409 -67.77 -40.35 -20.79
N MET A 410 -67.03 -39.91 -21.82
CA MET A 410 -67.20 -40.35 -23.21
C MET A 410 -67.04 -41.86 -23.36
N PHE A 411 -66.10 -42.48 -22.64
CA PHE A 411 -65.96 -43.93 -22.58
C PHE A 411 -67.18 -44.57 -21.91
N SER A 412 -67.63 -44.07 -20.76
CA SER A 412 -68.85 -44.57 -20.10
C SER A 412 -70.13 -44.32 -20.92
N GLN A 413 -70.18 -43.27 -21.74
CA GLN A 413 -71.30 -42.92 -22.61
C GLN A 413 -71.31 -43.77 -23.89
N ALA A 414 -70.13 -44.09 -24.43
CA ALA A 414 -69.98 -45.05 -25.53
C ALA A 414 -70.27 -46.49 -25.09
N PHE A 415 -69.97 -46.84 -23.82
CA PHE A 415 -70.25 -48.16 -23.25
C PHE A 415 -71.57 -48.24 -22.45
N SER A 416 -72.29 -47.15 -22.19
CA SER A 416 -73.63 -47.21 -21.55
C SER A 416 -74.73 -47.68 -22.49
N GLY A 417 -74.48 -47.62 -23.81
CA GLY A 417 -75.23 -48.39 -24.81
C GLY A 417 -74.98 -49.91 -24.74
N PHE A 418 -74.04 -50.36 -23.90
CA PHE A 418 -73.68 -51.77 -23.69
C PHE A 418 -73.89 -52.19 -22.22
N ALA A 419 -74.98 -51.73 -21.60
CA ALA A 419 -75.32 -52.08 -20.22
C ALA A 419 -75.72 -53.56 -20.06
N PHE A 420 -74.72 -54.42 -19.89
CA PHE A 420 -74.85 -55.79 -19.41
C PHE A 420 -75.39 -55.76 -17.96
N GLY A 421 -76.62 -56.24 -17.75
CA GLY A 421 -77.22 -56.30 -16.42
C GLY A 421 -76.56 -57.36 -15.53
N GLY A 422 -76.18 -56.99 -14.29
CA GLY A 422 -75.51 -57.92 -13.37
C GLY A 422 -75.30 -57.33 -11.97
N ASN A 423 -76.30 -57.50 -11.11
CA ASN A 423 -76.37 -56.96 -9.75
C ASN A 423 -75.36 -57.65 -8.79
N ALA A 424 -74.65 -56.88 -7.95
CA ALA A 424 -73.99 -57.40 -6.75
C ALA A 424 -73.79 -56.30 -5.69
N ALA A 425 -74.64 -56.29 -4.66
CA ALA A 425 -74.40 -55.52 -3.45
C ALA A 425 -73.58 -56.36 -2.45
N ALA A 426 -72.53 -55.77 -1.88
CA ALA A 426 -71.79 -56.34 -0.75
C ALA A 426 -71.27 -55.22 0.14
N SER A 427 -72.10 -54.79 1.09
CA SER A 427 -71.68 -53.93 2.20
C SER A 427 -70.88 -54.76 3.21
N GLY A 428 -69.56 -54.69 3.12
CA GLY A 428 -68.63 -55.24 4.12
C GLY A 428 -67.86 -54.11 4.78
N GLN A 429 -68.27 -53.74 5.99
CA GLN A 429 -67.38 -53.05 6.92
C GLN A 429 -66.49 -54.11 7.55
N ASP A 430 -65.16 -53.99 7.44
CA ASP A 430 -64.29 -53.99 8.62
C ASP A 430 -62.85 -53.56 8.30
N GLN A 431 -62.39 -52.69 9.21
CA GLN A 431 -61.06 -52.43 9.76
C GLN A 431 -59.73 -52.79 9.05
N GLU A 432 -58.84 -51.79 9.18
CA GLU A 432 -57.37 -51.82 9.36
C GLU A 432 -56.37 -51.72 8.18
N ALA A 433 -55.70 -50.56 8.20
CA ALA A 433 -54.26 -50.33 8.01
C ALA A 433 -53.60 -50.49 6.63
N ALA A 434 -53.16 -49.36 6.05
CA ALA A 434 -51.75 -48.95 6.17
C ALA A 434 -51.44 -47.53 5.61
N ALA A 435 -50.59 -46.81 6.35
CA ALA A 435 -49.61 -45.82 5.88
C ALA A 435 -50.02 -44.68 4.91
N VAL A 436 -50.36 -43.52 5.48
CA VAL A 436 -49.79 -42.24 5.03
C VAL A 436 -49.00 -41.62 6.18
N ALA A 437 -47.69 -41.48 5.99
CA ALA A 437 -46.79 -40.98 7.01
C ALA A 437 -46.88 -39.45 7.11
N SER A 438 -47.39 -38.96 8.24
CA SER A 438 -47.18 -37.58 8.67
C SER A 438 -45.72 -37.40 9.10
N LEU A 439 -44.99 -36.56 8.37
CA LEU A 439 -43.69 -36.06 8.83
C LEU A 439 -43.90 -35.07 10.00
N PRO A 440 -42.96 -34.98 10.95
CA PRO A 440 -43.23 -34.40 12.27
C PRO A 440 -43.36 -32.88 12.25
N VAL A 441 -44.30 -32.38 13.07
CA VAL A 441 -44.32 -30.99 13.51
C VAL A 441 -43.06 -30.73 14.33
N VAL A 442 -42.19 -29.86 13.84
CA VAL A 442 -41.09 -29.29 14.63
C VAL A 442 -41.66 -28.26 15.59
N ALA A 443 -41.35 -28.41 16.88
CA ALA A 443 -41.73 -27.48 17.94
C ALA A 443 -41.10 -26.08 17.70
N PRO A 444 -41.70 -25.00 18.20
CA PRO A 444 -41.31 -23.64 17.83
C PRO A 444 -39.88 -23.28 18.25
N VAL A 445 -39.17 -22.57 17.38
CA VAL A 445 -37.92 -21.88 17.72
C VAL A 445 -38.22 -20.82 18.80
N PRO A 446 -37.46 -20.77 19.91
CA PRO A 446 -37.69 -19.77 20.94
C PRO A 446 -37.35 -18.36 20.43
N GLU A 447 -38.23 -17.42 20.76
CA GLU A 447 -38.15 -16.00 20.42
C GLU A 447 -36.94 -15.35 21.11
N VAL A 448 -35.91 -14.97 20.34
CA VAL A 448 -34.72 -14.31 20.88
C VAL A 448 -35.02 -12.83 21.10
N LYS A 449 -35.33 -12.46 22.35
CA LYS A 449 -35.40 -11.06 22.76
C LYS A 449 -34.01 -10.42 22.70
N PRO A 450 -33.90 -9.13 22.33
CA PRO A 450 -32.62 -8.44 22.31
C PRO A 450 -32.08 -8.32 23.75
N VAL A 451 -30.86 -8.80 23.96
CA VAL A 451 -30.13 -8.55 25.21
C VAL A 451 -29.41 -7.21 25.04
N HIS A 452 -29.88 -6.19 25.75
CA HIS A 452 -29.05 -5.03 26.04
C HIS A 452 -27.86 -5.49 26.89
N ASN A 453 -26.65 -5.34 26.38
CA ASN A 453 -25.47 -5.33 27.23
C ASN A 453 -25.25 -3.88 27.70
N GLU A 454 -25.81 -3.56 28.85
CA GLU A 454 -25.28 -2.50 29.70
C GLU A 454 -23.95 -3.02 30.27
N ALA A 455 -22.83 -2.50 29.75
CA ALA A 455 -21.53 -2.69 30.37
C ALA A 455 -21.37 -1.60 31.43
N ASP A 456 -21.64 -1.95 32.68
CA ASP A 456 -21.51 -1.05 33.82
C ASP A 456 -20.06 -0.58 34.00
N ASP A 457 -19.95 0.71 34.32
CA ASP A 457 -18.70 1.41 34.62
C ASP A 457 -18.39 1.33 36.12
N GLN A 458 -17.27 0.70 36.51
CA GLN A 458 -16.48 1.13 37.68
C GLN A 458 -15.09 0.44 37.81
N PRO A 459 -14.10 1.10 38.44
CA PRO A 459 -12.71 0.66 38.47
C PRO A 459 -12.32 -0.12 39.75
N GLY A 460 -11.24 -0.93 39.67
CA GLY A 460 -10.71 -1.71 40.81
C GLY A 460 -9.20 -1.97 40.72
N GLU A 461 -8.50 -1.61 41.79
CA GLU A 461 -7.03 -1.47 41.90
C GLU A 461 -6.18 -2.76 41.92
N LEU A 462 -4.95 -2.62 41.43
CA LEU A 462 -3.66 -3.09 41.98
C LEU A 462 -3.59 -4.39 42.83
N SER A 463 -3.07 -5.45 42.21
CA SER A 463 -2.07 -6.38 42.79
C SER A 463 -1.46 -7.22 41.66
N GLY A 464 -0.16 -7.53 41.60
CA GLY A 464 0.85 -7.47 42.66
C GLY A 464 1.25 -8.87 43.11
N ASN A 465 1.93 -9.65 42.25
CA ASN A 465 2.87 -10.64 42.75
C ASN A 465 3.94 -11.02 41.72
N GLU A 466 5.17 -11.18 42.21
CA GLU A 466 6.34 -11.65 41.46
C GLU A 466 6.34 -13.18 41.33
N SER A 467 7.04 -13.70 40.33
CA SER A 467 7.80 -14.94 40.50
C SER A 467 9.01 -14.91 39.57
N ALA A 468 10.19 -14.94 40.16
CA ALA A 468 11.45 -14.97 39.44
C ALA A 468 11.73 -16.36 38.83
N ALA A 469 12.52 -16.38 37.77
CA ALA A 469 13.32 -17.53 37.38
C ALA A 469 14.74 -17.03 37.14
N ASP A 470 15.61 -17.26 38.13
CA ASP A 470 17.06 -17.17 37.98
C ASP A 470 17.54 -18.15 36.90
N ASP A 471 18.49 -17.71 36.07
CA ASP A 471 19.63 -18.57 35.75
C ASP A 471 20.89 -17.70 35.57
N HIS A 472 21.73 -17.72 36.60
CA HIS A 472 23.03 -17.05 36.61
C HIS A 472 24.08 -17.96 35.97
N ASN A 473 24.80 -17.48 34.95
CA ASN A 473 26.16 -17.94 34.72
C ASN A 473 27.06 -16.87 34.10
N GLU A 474 27.58 -15.97 34.94
CA GLU A 474 28.83 -15.28 34.62
C GLU A 474 30.01 -16.20 34.94
N THR A 475 30.93 -16.38 34.00
CA THR A 475 32.32 -16.73 34.32
C THR A 475 33.27 -15.84 33.54
N ASP A 476 33.89 -14.93 34.26
CA ASP A 476 34.98 -14.06 33.83
C ASP A 476 36.28 -14.87 33.60
N ALA A 477 36.98 -14.60 32.50
CA ALA A 477 38.36 -15.03 32.27
C ALA A 477 39.05 -14.15 31.21
N ALA A 478 40.06 -13.39 31.67
CA ALA A 478 40.84 -12.44 30.90
C ALA A 478 41.82 -13.11 29.89
N PRO A 479 42.48 -12.35 28.99
CA PRO A 479 43.15 -12.92 27.81
C PRO A 479 44.54 -13.50 28.13
N ALA A 480 45.00 -14.43 27.28
CA ALA A 480 46.37 -14.91 27.27
C ALA A 480 46.92 -15.02 25.85
N ASP A 481 48.18 -14.63 25.72
CA ASP A 481 48.95 -14.47 24.48
C ASP A 481 49.88 -15.69 24.24
N SER A 482 50.49 -15.71 23.06
CA SER A 482 51.84 -16.22 22.74
C SER A 482 52.04 -17.60 22.10
N ALA A 483 52.85 -17.52 21.02
CA ALA A 483 53.80 -18.49 20.48
C ALA A 483 53.33 -19.52 19.41
N ALA A 484 54.02 -19.66 18.27
CA ALA A 484 55.12 -18.86 17.70
C ALA A 484 55.38 -19.22 16.22
N GLN A 485 56.04 -18.27 15.50
CA GLN A 485 57.09 -18.40 14.46
C GLN A 485 56.87 -17.41 13.30
N ASN A 486 57.67 -16.33 13.21
CA ASN A 486 58.96 -16.19 12.47
C ASN A 486 58.68 -15.91 10.96
N GLU A 487 59.19 -14.90 10.24
CA GLU A 487 60.15 -13.78 10.41
C GLU A 487 59.70 -12.62 9.48
N GLN A 488 60.13 -11.35 9.55
CA GLN A 488 61.11 -10.61 10.38
C GLN A 488 60.76 -9.09 10.34
N SER A 489 61.50 -8.24 11.06
CA SER A 489 61.53 -6.78 10.87
C SER A 489 62.98 -6.33 10.66
N GLU A 490 63.24 -5.39 9.74
CA GLU A 490 64.43 -4.54 9.89
C GLU A 490 64.30 -3.20 9.16
N SER A 491 64.54 -2.11 9.91
CA SER A 491 64.61 -0.75 9.43
C SER A 491 66.00 -0.21 9.75
N SER A 492 66.82 0.05 8.74
CA SER A 492 68.13 0.69 8.94
C SER A 492 68.67 1.28 7.64
N GLU A 493 68.82 2.61 7.62
CA GLU A 493 69.94 3.24 6.92
C GLU A 493 71.25 2.80 7.60
N PRO A 494 72.35 2.72 6.86
CA PRO A 494 73.40 3.70 7.14
C PRO A 494 74.11 4.25 5.90
N SER A 495 74.69 5.43 6.06
CA SER A 495 75.55 6.09 5.07
C SER A 495 76.95 5.45 5.01
N GLU A 496 77.50 5.24 3.81
CA GLU A 496 78.95 5.17 3.58
C GLU A 496 79.38 5.90 2.30
N HIS A 497 80.67 6.22 2.23
CA HIS A 497 81.29 7.24 1.38
C HIS A 497 82.42 6.60 0.54
N GLN A 498 82.65 7.07 -0.70
CA GLN A 498 83.84 6.95 -1.58
C GLN A 498 83.43 6.56 -3.02
N THR A 499 83.53 7.42 -4.05
CA THR A 499 84.71 7.96 -4.77
C THR A 499 85.62 6.92 -5.44
N GLN A 500 85.54 6.83 -6.78
CA GLN A 500 86.62 7.18 -7.74
C GLN A 500 86.21 6.81 -9.19
N GLY A 501 86.59 7.64 -10.18
CA GLY A 501 86.25 7.36 -11.60
C GLY A 501 86.32 8.53 -12.59
N GLU A 502 87.35 9.38 -12.51
CA GLU A 502 87.81 10.21 -13.65
C GLU A 502 88.84 9.41 -14.48
N PRO A 503 89.32 9.85 -15.69
CA PRO A 503 89.15 11.16 -16.33
C PRO A 503 88.75 11.14 -17.83
N GLU A 504 88.44 12.31 -18.41
CA GLU A 504 89.24 12.97 -19.47
C GLU A 504 88.53 14.21 -20.06
N ALA A 505 89.28 15.31 -20.18
CA ALA A 505 88.92 16.49 -20.97
C ALA A 505 89.79 16.51 -22.26
N PRO A 506 89.45 17.29 -23.31
CA PRO A 506 89.83 18.70 -23.27
C PRO A 506 88.88 19.71 -23.96
N THR A 507 88.74 20.87 -23.31
CA THR A 507 88.94 22.23 -23.87
C THR A 507 88.27 22.64 -25.20
N GLN A 508 87.35 23.63 -25.12
CA GLN A 508 87.59 24.95 -25.73
C GLN A 508 86.71 26.07 -25.15
N GLU A 509 87.36 27.12 -24.65
CA GLU A 509 86.76 28.43 -24.39
C GLU A 509 86.74 29.27 -25.68
N ASN A 510 85.72 30.12 -25.87
CA ASN A 510 85.99 31.57 -26.05
C ASN A 510 84.70 32.43 -25.88
N PRO A 511 84.80 33.69 -25.41
CA PRO A 511 83.65 34.54 -25.09
C PRO A 511 83.52 35.82 -25.96
N ALA A 512 82.33 36.44 -25.93
CA ALA A 512 82.01 37.87 -26.13
C ALA A 512 80.49 38.02 -25.81
N VAL A 513 79.95 38.92 -24.98
CA VAL A 513 80.17 40.36 -24.69
C VAL A 513 79.77 41.28 -25.86
N SER A 514 78.97 42.30 -25.53
CA SER A 514 78.28 43.31 -26.35
C SER A 514 76.92 42.88 -26.93
N GLU A 515 75.85 43.69 -26.94
CA GLU A 515 75.47 44.98 -26.31
C GLU A 515 74.07 45.32 -26.87
N GLN A 516 73.39 46.30 -26.25
CA GLN A 516 72.36 47.17 -26.86
C GLN A 516 71.05 46.59 -27.43
N ASN A 517 69.97 46.95 -26.72
CA ASN A 517 68.87 47.80 -27.21
C ASN A 517 68.20 47.51 -28.58
N GLY A 518 66.92 47.12 -28.50
CA GLY A 518 65.83 47.89 -29.09
C GLY A 518 65.49 47.68 -30.57
N GLU A 519 64.34 47.07 -30.82
CA GLU A 519 63.13 47.78 -31.32
C GLU A 519 61.86 47.13 -30.73
#